data_AF-A0A1G2F135-F1
#
_entry.id   AF-A0A1G2F135-F1
#
_cell.length_a   1.000
_cell.length_b   1.000
_cell.length_c   1.000
_cell.angle_alpha   90.00
_cell.angle_beta   90.00
_cell.angle_gamma   90.00
#
_symmetry.space_group_name_H-M   'P 1'
#
loop_
_entity.id
_entity.type
_entity.pdbx_description
1 polymer ?
#
loop_
_entity_poly.entity_id
_entity_poly.type
_entity_poly.pdbx_seq_one_letter_code
_entity_poly.pdbx_strand_id
1 'polypeptide(L)' 'MTIITVPKELAKNKELVAVPRGTYEEFLSWQKKIKSAKTFKPTVAEKRALKRARKNYAQGRYISFEELKHELGFDN' A
#
# COMPACT_ATOMS: atom_id res chain seq x y z
N MET A 1 -25.84 -31.34 11.15
CA MET A 1 -26.20 -30.83 9.81
C MET A 1 -26.87 -29.48 10.01
N THR A 2 -26.22 -28.40 9.58
CA THR A 2 -26.72 -27.04 9.81
C THR A 2 -27.45 -26.60 8.53
N ILE A 3 -28.75 -26.37 8.62
CA ILE A 3 -29.56 -25.91 7.50
C ILE A 3 -29.45 -24.38 7.45
N ILE A 4 -28.92 -23.84 6.35
CA ILE A 4 -28.80 -22.40 6.14
C ILE A 4 -29.88 -21.98 5.16
N THR A 5 -30.84 -21.19 5.62
CA THR A 5 -31.95 -20.69 4.80
C THR A 5 -31.52 -19.42 4.09
N VAL A 6 -31.46 -19.44 2.75
CA VAL A 6 -31.14 -18.26 1.94
C VAL A 6 -32.44 -17.66 1.38
N PRO A 7 -32.75 -16.38 1.68
CA PRO A 7 -33.89 -15.68 1.09
C PRO A 7 -33.84 -15.67 -0.45
N LYS A 8 -35.00 -15.89 -1.10
CA LYS A 8 -35.12 -15.94 -2.57
C LYS A 8 -34.64 -14.66 -3.27
N GLU A 9 -34.72 -13.52 -2.59
CA GLU A 9 -34.24 -12.23 -3.07
C GLU A 9 -32.72 -12.21 -3.27
N LEU A 10 -31.97 -12.86 -2.38
CA LEU A 10 -30.51 -12.95 -2.43
C LEU A 10 -30.03 -13.96 -3.47
N ALA A 11 -30.85 -14.97 -3.78
CA ALA A 11 -30.56 -15.97 -4.81
C ALA A 11 -30.55 -15.41 -6.24
N LYS A 12 -31.01 -14.16 -6.46
CA LYS A 12 -30.87 -13.47 -7.76
C LYS A 12 -29.44 -13.06 -8.08
N ASN A 13 -28.60 -12.89 -7.05
CA ASN A 13 -27.17 -12.61 -7.23
C ASN A 13 -26.46 -13.94 -7.53
N LYS A 14 -25.86 -14.02 -8.72
CA LYS A 14 -25.41 -15.29 -9.34
C LYS A 14 -24.32 -16.04 -8.57
N GLU A 15 -23.68 -15.42 -7.57
CA GLU A 15 -22.62 -16.04 -6.76
C GLU A 15 -22.77 -15.67 -5.29
N LEU A 16 -23.17 -16.65 -4.47
CA LEU A 16 -23.27 -16.52 -3.02
C LEU A 16 -22.22 -17.42 -2.37
N VAL A 17 -21.48 -16.87 -1.41
CA VAL A 17 -20.45 -17.60 -0.66
C VAL A 17 -20.78 -17.54 0.82
N ALA A 18 -20.84 -18.71 1.47
CA ALA A 18 -20.96 -18.81 2.91
C ALA A 18 -19.58 -18.73 3.55
N VAL A 19 -19.40 -17.82 4.50
CA VAL A 19 -18.14 -17.63 5.23
C VAL A 19 -18.42 -17.56 6.73
N PRO A 20 -17.54 -18.12 7.57
CA PRO A 20 -17.62 -17.94 9.02
C PRO A 20 -17.56 -16.46 9.41
N ARG A 21 -18.29 -16.11 10.48
CA ARG A 21 -18.39 -14.73 10.95
C ARG A 21 -17.02 -14.09 11.21
N GLY A 22 -16.12 -14.79 11.90
CA GLY A 22 -14.78 -14.27 12.22
C GLY A 22 -13.98 -13.92 10.96
N THR A 23 -13.97 -14.81 9.97
CA THR A 23 -13.29 -14.59 8.69
C THR A 23 -13.89 -13.41 7.92
N TYR A 24 -15.22 -13.23 7.97
CA TYR A 24 -15.87 -12.09 7.33
C TYR A 24 -15.50 -10.75 8.01
N GLU A 25 -15.46 -10.71 9.35
CA GLU A 25 -15.06 -9.53 10.12
C GLU A 25 -13.60 -9.16 9.88
N GLU A 26 -12.71 -10.16 9.83
CA GLU A 26 -11.31 -9.97 9.45
C GLU A 26 -11.17 -9.39 8.04
N PHE A 27 -11.87 -9.96 7.06
CA PHE A 27 -11.88 -9.47 5.68
C PHE A 27 -12.34 -8.01 5.60
N LEU A 28 -13.41 -7.64 6.30
CA LEU A 28 -13.89 -6.25 6.34
C LEU A 28 -12.85 -5.31 6.98
N SER A 29 -12.17 -5.75 8.04
CA SER A 29 -11.11 -4.96 8.68
C SER A 29 -9.93 -4.71 7.74
N TRP A 30 -9.52 -5.73 6.98
CA TRP A 30 -8.47 -5.65 5.97
C TRP A 30 -8.89 -4.76 4.80
N GLN A 31 -10.11 -4.91 4.31
CA GLN A 31 -10.64 -4.09 3.23
C GLN A 31 -10.68 -2.61 3.62
N LYS A 32 -11.06 -2.28 4.87
CA LYS A 32 -10.98 -0.91 5.39
C LYS A 32 -9.54 -0.40 5.40
N LYS A 33 -8.60 -1.18 5.94
CA LYS A 33 -7.18 -0.81 5.99
C LYS A 33 -6.61 -0.55 4.59
N ILE A 34 -6.82 -1.47 3.65
CA ILE A 34 -6.32 -1.36 2.27
C ILE A 34 -6.97 -0.17 1.54
N LYS A 35 -8.29 0.01 1.66
CA LYS A 35 -8.97 1.17 1.04
C LYS A 35 -8.57 2.50 1.66
N SER A 36 -8.25 2.50 2.96
CA SER A 36 -7.75 3.68 3.68
C SER A 36 -6.25 3.92 3.51
N ALA A 37 -5.52 2.96 2.93
CA ALA A 37 -4.11 3.11 2.66
C ALA A 37 -3.95 4.20 1.60
N LYS A 38 -3.61 5.41 2.05
CA LYS A 38 -3.24 6.51 1.17
C LYS A 38 -1.94 6.11 0.48
N THR A 39 -2.07 5.53 -0.72
CA THR A 39 -0.91 5.35 -1.60
C THR A 39 -0.38 6.73 -1.94
N PHE A 40 0.90 6.97 -1.66
CA PHE A 40 1.56 8.20 -2.06
C PHE A 40 1.43 8.39 -3.57
N LYS A 41 0.81 9.50 -4.01
CA LYS A 41 0.69 9.87 -5.42
C LYS A 41 1.78 10.91 -5.73
N PRO A 42 2.90 10.51 -6.34
CA PRO A 42 3.99 11.44 -6.62
C PRO A 42 3.54 12.50 -7.64
N THR A 43 3.88 13.73 -7.35
CA THR A 43 3.80 14.87 -8.26
C THR A 43 4.72 14.71 -9.46
N VAL A 44 4.51 15.49 -10.52
CA VAL A 44 5.39 15.50 -11.70
C VAL A 44 6.83 15.87 -11.32
N ALA A 45 6.99 16.80 -10.37
CA ALA A 45 8.30 17.22 -9.88
C ALA A 45 9.04 16.08 -9.19
N GLU A 46 8.37 15.32 -8.31
CA GLU A 46 8.97 14.19 -7.60
C GLU A 46 9.34 13.05 -8.56
N LYS A 47 8.52 12.76 -9.57
CA LYS A 47 8.88 11.79 -10.62
C LYS A 47 10.15 12.21 -11.38
N ARG A 48 10.28 13.50 -11.70
CA ARG A 48 11.48 14.06 -12.36
C ARG A 48 12.70 14.00 -11.45
N ALA A 49 12.54 14.33 -10.17
CA ALA A 49 13.59 14.23 -9.17
C ALA A 49 14.10 12.80 -9.03
N LEU A 50 13.21 11.81 -8.96
CA LEU A 50 13.57 10.39 -8.91
C LEU A 50 14.32 9.93 -10.16
N LYS A 51 13.87 10.36 -11.36
CA LYS A 51 14.59 10.07 -12.61
C LYS A 51 16.00 10.65 -12.61
N ARG A 52 16.17 11.88 -12.11
CA ARG A 52 17.48 12.52 -11.96
C ARG A 52 18.35 11.78 -10.95
N ALA A 53 17.81 11.42 -9.79
CA ALA A 53 18.52 10.68 -8.75
C ALA A 53 19.05 9.34 -9.30
N ARG A 54 18.24 8.58 -10.04
CA ARG A 54 18.67 7.33 -10.69
C ARG A 54 19.80 7.54 -11.69
N LYS A 55 19.72 8.61 -12.51
CA LYS A 55 20.78 8.95 -13.46
C LYS A 55 22.08 9.32 -12.74
N ASN A 56 21.98 10.16 -11.71
CA ASN A 56 23.13 10.58 -10.91
C ASN A 56 23.81 9.39 -10.24
N TYR A 57 23.03 8.48 -9.65
CA TYR A 57 23.54 7.25 -9.05
C TYR A 57 24.30 6.37 -10.05
N ALA A 58 23.73 6.14 -11.24
CA ALA A 58 24.39 5.38 -12.31
C ALA A 58 25.68 6.04 -12.82
N GLN A 59 25.82 7.36 -12.67
CA GLN A 59 27.01 8.11 -13.04
C GLN A 59 28.02 8.26 -11.88
N GLY A 60 27.79 7.60 -10.74
CA GLY A 60 28.62 7.75 -9.54
C GLY A 60 28.50 9.12 -8.87
N ARG A 61 27.49 9.92 -9.23
CA ARG A 61 27.24 11.26 -8.66
C ARG A 61 26.29 11.14 -7.47
N TYR A 62 26.77 10.53 -6.40
CA TYR A 62 26.08 10.47 -5.13
C TYR A 62 27.05 10.89 -4.02
N ILE A 63 26.48 11.33 -2.90
CA ILE A 63 27.22 11.52 -1.67
C ILE A 63 26.95 10.33 -0.77
N SER A 64 27.99 9.88 -0.06
CA SER A 64 27.87 8.87 0.97
C SER A 64 27.17 9.44 2.20
N PHE A 65 26.72 8.56 3.08
CA PHE A 65 26.08 8.97 4.33
C PHE A 65 27.04 9.73 5.26
N GLU A 66 28.33 9.38 5.25
CA GLU A 66 29.37 10.05 6.04
C GLU A 66 29.61 11.46 5.51
N GLU A 67 29.78 11.61 4.20
CA GLU A 67 29.90 12.93 3.55
C GLU A 67 28.67 13.80 3.81
N LEU A 68 27.46 13.23 3.73
CA LEU A 68 26.23 13.94 4.05
C LEU A 68 26.17 14.40 5.51
N LYS A 69 26.59 13.56 6.46
CA LYS A 69 26.64 13.92 7.88
C LYS A 69 27.62 15.04 8.14
N HIS A 70 28.79 14.96 7.51
CA HIS A 70 29.82 15.98 7.59
C HIS A 70 29.34 17.33 7.05
N GLU A 71 28.76 17.34 5.85
CA GLU A 71 28.23 18.56 5.22
C GLU A 71 27.07 19.19 6.02
N LEU A 72 26.27 18.36 6.73
CA LEU A 72 25.17 18.83 7.57
C LEU A 72 25.59 19.15 9.01
N GLY A 73 26.86 18.94 9.38
CA GLY A 73 27.38 19.24 10.72
C GLY A 73 26.87 18.29 11.81
N PHE A 74 26.50 17.06 11.46
CA PHE A 74 26.08 16.01 12.41
C PHE A 74 27.26 15.25 13.04
N ASP A 75 28.50 15.70 12.83
CA ASP A 75 29.73 15.08 13.34
C ASP A 75 30.11 15.53 14.77
N ASN A 76 29.23 16.25 15.47
CA ASN A 76 29.39 16.64 16.88
C ASN A 76 28.76 15.62 17.84
#